data_AF-A0A955WLP9-F1
#
_entry.id   AF-A0A955WLP9-F1
#
_cell.length_a   1.000
_cell.length_b   1.000
_cell.length_c   1.000
_cell.angle_alpha   90.00
_cell.angle_beta   90.00
_cell.angle_gamma   90.00
#
_symmetry.space_group_name_H-M   'P 1'
#
loop_
_entity.id
_entity.type
_entity.pdbx_description
1 polymer ?
#
loop_
_entity_poly.entity_id
_entity_poly.type
_entity_poly.pdbx_seq_one_letter_code
_entity_poly.pdbx_strand_id
1 'polypeptide(L)'
;MSETIDQASVGRVCLSLLHFSDVYELKTLGGICLARVAGLRRQLADRGAPALVTFGGDLLGPSPLSEALVHGTPLAGRQMVATLNAIGVDCAVLGDRELSGYDEATVQPRAARWMACQAASTWRASV
;
A
#
# COMPACT_ATOMS: atom_id res chain seq x y z
N MET A 1 43.33 16.37 14.49
CA MET A 1 42.83 15.53 13.39
C MET A 1 41.41 15.95 13.10
N SER A 2 41.20 16.70 12.02
CA SER A 2 39.88 17.13 11.56
C SER A 2 39.63 16.36 10.27
N GLU A 3 38.73 15.39 10.31
CA GLU A 3 38.30 14.66 9.11
C GLU A 3 37.26 15.53 8.40
N THR A 4 37.70 16.16 7.31
CA THR A 4 36.80 16.82 6.37
C THR A 4 36.10 15.71 5.59
N ILE A 5 34.81 15.48 5.86
CA ILE A 5 33.99 14.60 5.02
C ILE A 5 33.90 15.27 3.64
N ASP A 6 34.61 14.69 2.68
CA ASP A 6 34.53 15.07 1.28
C ASP A 6 33.13 14.76 0.74
N GLN A 7 32.30 15.80 0.67
CA GLN A 7 30.92 15.71 0.15
C GLN A 7 30.86 15.26 -1.32
N ALA A 8 31.99 15.24 -2.04
CA ALA A 8 32.05 14.72 -3.42
C ALA A 8 31.88 13.20 -3.52
N SER A 9 32.01 12.46 -2.40
CA SER A 9 31.92 11.00 -2.37
C SER A 9 30.52 10.44 -2.05
N VAL A 10 29.55 11.28 -1.70
CA VAL A 10 28.17 10.84 -1.44
C VAL A 10 27.44 10.68 -2.78
N GLY A 11 27.47 9.46 -3.32
CA GLY A 11 26.72 9.12 -4.53
C GLY A 11 25.25 9.49 -4.40
N ARG A 12 24.69 10.18 -5.41
CA ARG A 12 23.27 10.54 -5.43
C ARG A 12 22.42 9.29 -5.62
N VAL A 13 21.55 9.00 -4.65
CA VAL A 13 20.52 7.96 -4.76
C VAL A 13 19.22 8.61 -5.23
N CYS A 14 18.66 8.14 -6.33
CA CYS A 14 17.34 8.55 -6.81
C CYS A 14 16.33 7.45 -6.49
N LEU A 15 15.25 7.80 -5.80
CA LEU A 15 14.16 6.89 -5.44
C LEU A 15 12.85 7.41 -6.04
N SER A 16 12.12 6.54 -6.74
CA SER A 16 10.76 6.86 -7.19
C SER A 16 9.76 6.50 -6.10
N LEU A 17 8.81 7.40 -5.81
CA LEU A 17 7.69 7.13 -4.92
C LEU A 17 6.44 6.89 -5.76
N LEU A 18 5.89 5.68 -5.71
CA LEU A 18 4.64 5.33 -6.38
C LEU A 18 3.56 5.16 -5.31
N HIS A 19 2.77 6.22 -5.11
CA HIS A 19 1.74 6.26 -4.08
C HIS A 19 0.33 6.24 -4.68
N PHE A 20 -0.59 5.56 -4.01
CA PHE A 20 -2.02 5.57 -4.32
C PHE A 20 -2.84 5.28 -3.05
N SER A 21 -4.11 5.65 -3.03
CA SER A 21 -5.07 5.43 -1.93
C SER A 21 -6.48 5.22 -2.51
N ASP A 22 -7.48 4.98 -1.65
CA ASP A 22 -8.90 5.12 -2.04
C ASP A 22 -9.30 4.29 -3.26
N VAL A 23 -8.83 3.05 -3.34
CA VAL A 23 -9.02 2.22 -4.54
C VAL A 23 -10.46 1.79 -4.66
N TYR A 24 -11.02 1.25 -3.56
CA TYR A 24 -12.40 0.75 -3.43
C TYR A 24 -12.86 -0.34 -4.43
N GLU A 25 -12.38 -0.38 -5.67
CA GLU A 25 -12.80 -1.33 -6.68
C GLU A 25 -11.65 -1.79 -7.57
N LEU A 26 -11.65 -3.08 -7.90
CA LEU A 26 -10.64 -3.65 -8.81
C LEU A 26 -10.93 -3.30 -10.27
N LYS A 27 -12.22 -3.20 -10.62
CA LYS A 27 -12.67 -2.87 -11.98
C LYS A 27 -12.77 -1.36 -12.11
N THR A 28 -12.13 -0.77 -13.12
CA THR A 28 -12.30 0.66 -13.38
C THR A 28 -13.44 0.93 -14.33
N LEU A 29 -14.23 1.95 -14.00
CA LEU A 29 -15.13 2.64 -14.90
C LEU A 29 -14.47 3.98 -15.28
N GLY A 30 -13.41 3.92 -16.10
CA GLY A 30 -12.77 5.13 -16.67
C GLY A 30 -11.65 5.81 -15.87
N GLY A 31 -11.21 5.25 -14.72
CA GLY A 31 -10.13 5.79 -13.87
C GLY A 31 -8.80 5.00 -13.87
N ILE A 32 -7.83 5.43 -13.05
CA ILE A 32 -6.55 4.71 -12.83
C ILE A 32 -6.85 3.38 -12.16
N CYS A 33 -6.57 2.28 -12.84
CA CYS A 33 -6.72 0.94 -12.31
C CYS A 33 -5.45 0.48 -11.58
N LEU A 34 -5.61 -0.47 -10.66
CA LEU A 34 -4.51 -1.21 -10.08
C LEU A 34 -3.58 -1.86 -11.13
N ALA A 35 -4.12 -2.24 -12.30
CA ALA A 35 -3.29 -2.72 -13.43
C ALA A 35 -2.36 -1.62 -14.00
N ARG A 36 -2.77 -0.34 -13.96
CA ARG A 36 -1.91 0.79 -14.34
C ARG A 36 -0.80 1.00 -13.30
N VAL A 37 -1.10 0.85 -12.01
CA VAL A 37 -0.07 0.90 -10.95
C VAL A 37 0.97 -0.21 -11.18
N ALA A 38 0.52 -1.45 -11.46
CA ALA A 38 1.42 -2.56 -11.80
C ALA A 38 2.28 -2.26 -13.04
N GLY A 39 1.67 -1.69 -14.09
CA GLY A 39 2.38 -1.29 -15.31
C GLY A 39 3.43 -0.21 -15.06
N LEU A 40 3.10 0.82 -14.27
CA LEU A 40 4.03 1.90 -13.92
C LEU A 40 5.20 1.38 -13.09
N ARG A 41 4.95 0.53 -12.08
CA ARG A 41 6.02 -0.14 -11.31
C ARG A 41 6.97 -0.89 -12.24
N ARG A 42 6.43 -1.67 -13.18
CA ARG A 42 7.25 -2.42 -14.14
C ARG A 42 8.09 -1.49 -15.01
N GLN A 43 7.49 -0.41 -15.53
CA GLN A 43 8.22 0.58 -16.34
C GLN A 43 9.35 1.27 -15.56
N LEU A 44 9.15 1.55 -14.27
CA LEU A 44 10.20 2.11 -13.41
C LEU A 44 11.34 1.11 -13.21
N ALA A 45 11.01 -0.16 -12.93
CA ALA A 45 11.99 -1.24 -12.80
C ALA A 45 12.80 -1.45 -14.09
N ASP A 46 12.13 -1.46 -15.25
CA ASP A 46 12.76 -1.64 -16.57
C ASP A 46 13.72 -0.48 -16.91
N ARG A 47 13.53 0.71 -16.30
CA ARG A 47 14.42 1.88 -16.44
C ARG A 47 15.54 1.92 -15.40
N GLY A 48 15.63 0.91 -14.53
CA GLY A 48 16.57 0.92 -13.40
C GLY A 48 16.25 1.97 -12.34
N ALA A 49 15.01 2.45 -12.28
CA ALA A 49 14.55 3.40 -11.27
C ALA A 49 13.86 2.63 -10.14
N PRO A 50 14.53 2.39 -8.99
CA PRO A 50 13.89 1.73 -7.86
C PRO A 50 12.68 2.55 -7.41
N ALA A 51 11.56 1.86 -7.17
CA ALA A 51 10.31 2.46 -6.75
C ALA A 51 9.89 1.91 -5.39
N LEU A 52 9.62 2.80 -4.45
CA LEU A 52 8.91 2.48 -3.22
C LEU A 52 7.42 2.64 -3.50
N VAL A 53 6.68 1.53 -3.43
CA VAL A 53 5.24 1.49 -3.70
C VAL A 53 4.48 1.56 -2.38
N THR A 54 3.71 2.62 -2.18
CA THR A 54 2.96 2.84 -0.93
C THR A 54 1.46 2.95 -1.16
N PHE A 55 0.67 2.47 -0.19
CA PHE A 55 -0.79 2.52 -0.22
C PHE A 55 -1.36 3.27 0.99
N GLY A 56 -2.17 4.30 0.72
CA GLY A 56 -2.70 5.23 1.72
C GLY A 56 -3.87 4.74 2.56
N GLY A 57 -4.35 3.51 2.36
CA GLY A 57 -5.53 2.99 3.04
C GLY A 57 -6.81 3.17 2.23
N ASP A 58 -7.92 2.80 2.85
CA ASP A 58 -9.26 2.78 2.26
C ASP A 58 -9.35 1.85 1.04
N LEU A 59 -9.08 0.58 1.34
CA LEU A 59 -9.20 -0.51 0.41
C LEU A 59 -10.62 -1.11 0.44
N LEU A 60 -11.15 -1.41 1.62
CA LEU A 60 -12.19 -2.44 1.77
C LEU A 60 -13.64 -1.97 1.63
N GLY A 61 -13.92 -0.68 1.63
CA GLY A 61 -15.28 -0.18 1.47
C GLY A 61 -15.34 1.29 1.09
N PRO A 62 -16.27 1.74 0.23
CA PRO A 62 -17.48 1.06 -0.22
C PRO A 62 -17.20 0.24 -1.49
N SER A 63 -17.22 -1.10 -1.36
CA SER A 63 -16.87 -2.02 -2.43
C SER A 63 -17.85 -3.18 -2.50
N PRO A 64 -18.76 -3.19 -3.50
CA PRO A 64 -19.62 -4.34 -3.75
C PRO A 64 -18.85 -5.66 -3.90
N LEU A 65 -17.64 -5.64 -4.48
CA LEU A 65 -16.81 -6.85 -4.57
C LEU A 65 -16.29 -7.31 -3.21
N SER A 66 -15.91 -6.40 -2.31
CA SER A 66 -15.47 -6.78 -0.96
C SER A 66 -16.59 -7.35 -0.10
N GLU A 67 -17.81 -6.89 -0.32
CA GLU A 67 -19.01 -7.36 0.37
C GLU A 67 -19.61 -8.64 -0.25
N ALA A 68 -19.12 -9.06 -1.43
CA ALA A 68 -19.69 -10.18 -2.17
C ALA A 68 -19.52 -11.54 -1.45
N LEU A 69 -20.52 -12.41 -1.61
CA LEU A 69 -20.46 -13.82 -1.25
C LEU A 69 -20.02 -14.63 -2.46
N VAL A 70 -18.97 -15.43 -2.30
CA VAL A 70 -18.52 -16.39 -3.30
C VAL A 70 -18.72 -17.78 -2.72
N HIS A 71 -19.56 -18.59 -3.37
CA HIS A 71 -19.94 -19.94 -2.88
C HIS A 71 -20.42 -19.94 -1.41
N GLY A 72 -21.24 -18.94 -1.04
CA GLY A 72 -21.77 -18.81 0.32
C GLY A 72 -20.76 -18.30 1.37
N THR A 73 -19.52 -18.00 0.97
CA THR A 73 -18.49 -17.46 1.87
C THR A 73 -18.22 -15.97 1.56
N PRO A 74 -18.18 -15.09 2.58
CA PRO A 74 -17.79 -13.69 2.38
C PRO A 74 -16.38 -13.56 1.83
N LEU A 75 -16.26 -12.80 0.74
CA LEU A 75 -14.97 -12.46 0.15
C LEU A 75 -14.20 -11.53 1.09
N ALA A 76 -14.90 -10.59 1.74
CA ALA A 76 -14.40 -9.73 2.82
C ALA A 76 -13.04 -9.08 2.47
N GLY A 77 -12.95 -8.55 1.25
CA GLY A 77 -11.76 -7.84 0.77
C GLY A 77 -10.56 -8.72 0.40
N ARG A 78 -10.63 -10.05 0.52
CA ARG A 78 -9.50 -10.96 0.26
C ARG A 78 -8.90 -10.79 -1.14
N GLN A 79 -9.74 -10.55 -2.13
CA GLN A 79 -9.34 -10.29 -3.52
C GLN A 79 -8.56 -8.98 -3.68
N MET A 80 -8.91 -7.95 -2.90
CA MET A 80 -8.19 -6.67 -2.90
C MET A 80 -6.81 -6.82 -2.29
N VAL A 81 -6.74 -7.56 -1.17
CA VAL A 81 -5.49 -7.91 -0.52
C VAL A 81 -4.58 -8.72 -1.43
N ALA A 82 -5.13 -9.74 -2.09
CA ALA A 82 -4.38 -10.53 -3.07
C ALA A 82 -3.81 -9.63 -4.20
N THR A 83 -4.59 -8.64 -4.65
CA THR A 83 -4.16 -7.75 -5.73
C THR A 83 -3.03 -6.80 -5.31
N LEU A 84 -3.11 -6.15 -4.15
CA LEU A 84 -2.02 -5.31 -3.66
C LEU A 84 -0.73 -6.13 -3.40
N ASN A 85 -0.86 -7.36 -2.90
CA ASN A 85 0.26 -8.29 -2.74
C ASN A 85 0.89 -8.67 -4.08
N ALA A 86 0.08 -8.89 -5.12
CA ALA A 86 0.57 -9.19 -6.47
C ALA A 86 1.25 -7.98 -7.14
N ILE A 87 0.76 -6.77 -6.88
CA ILE A 87 1.42 -5.51 -7.29
C ILE A 87 2.74 -5.32 -6.54
N GLY A 88 2.82 -5.85 -5.32
CA GLY A 88 3.99 -5.81 -4.45
C GLY A 88 4.09 -4.51 -3.64
N VAL A 89 2.98 -3.97 -3.16
CA VAL A 89 3.01 -2.80 -2.25
C VAL A 89 3.98 -3.04 -1.10
N ASP A 90 4.90 -2.08 -0.90
CA ASP A 90 5.99 -2.18 0.08
C ASP A 90 5.53 -1.70 1.46
N CYS A 91 4.63 -0.71 1.51
CA CYS A 91 4.06 -0.20 2.75
C CYS A 91 2.60 0.21 2.54
N ALA A 92 1.73 -0.11 3.49
CA ALA A 92 0.40 0.47 3.53
C ALA A 92 -0.02 0.88 4.93
N VAL A 93 -0.99 1.78 4.98
CA VAL A 93 -1.66 2.18 6.23
C VAL A 93 -3.14 1.80 6.17
N LEU A 94 -3.77 1.70 7.34
CA LEU A 94 -5.22 1.53 7.45
C LEU A 94 -5.89 2.90 7.30
N GLY A 95 -6.95 2.95 6.49
CA GLY A 95 -7.82 4.12 6.38
C GLY A 95 -9.00 4.04 7.35
N ASP A 96 -9.89 5.03 7.31
CA ASP A 96 -11.04 5.11 8.21
C ASP A 96 -12.07 4.01 7.91
N ARG A 97 -12.12 3.52 6.65
CA ARG A 97 -13.02 2.46 6.21
C ARG A 97 -12.62 1.09 6.75
N GLU A 98 -11.31 0.84 6.87
CA GLU A 98 -10.82 -0.37 7.54
C GLU A 98 -11.12 -0.38 9.03
N LEU A 99 -11.18 0.79 9.67
CA LEU A 99 -11.38 0.92 11.12
C LEU A 99 -12.84 0.97 11.55
N SER A 100 -13.76 1.30 10.62
CA SER A 100 -15.19 1.44 10.92
C SER A 100 -16.03 0.23 10.54
N GLY A 101 -15.64 -0.51 9.49
CA GLY A 101 -16.48 -1.57 8.90
C GLY A 101 -15.99 -3.01 9.10
N TYR A 102 -14.75 -3.20 9.57
CA TYR A 102 -14.13 -4.52 9.69
C TYR A 102 -13.48 -4.70 11.06
N ASP A 103 -13.59 -5.91 11.63
CA ASP A 103 -12.85 -6.27 12.84
C ASP A 103 -11.35 -6.34 12.53
N GLU A 104 -10.51 -5.89 13.46
CA GLU A 104 -9.05 -5.92 13.38
C GLU A 104 -8.54 -7.34 13.07
N ALA A 105 -9.19 -8.37 13.62
CA ALA A 105 -8.89 -9.78 13.33
C ALA A 105 -9.11 -10.17 11.85
N THR A 106 -9.91 -9.41 11.11
CA THR A 106 -10.16 -9.60 9.68
C THR A 106 -9.08 -8.94 8.82
N VAL A 107 -8.52 -7.82 9.30
CA VAL A 107 -7.57 -6.98 8.57
C VAL A 107 -6.12 -7.38 8.85
N GLN A 108 -5.73 -7.58 10.12
CA GLN A 108 -4.36 -7.88 10.56
C GLN A 108 -3.71 -9.10 9.89
N PRO A 109 -4.35 -10.29 9.81
CA PRO A 109 -3.70 -11.47 9.22
C PRO A 109 -3.47 -11.32 7.71
N ARG A 110 -4.20 -10.40 7.08
CA ARG A 110 -4.23 -10.21 5.62
C ARG A 110 -3.33 -9.05 5.19
N ALA A 111 -3.17 -8.06 6.07
CA ALA A 111 -2.28 -6.91 5.92
C ALA A 111 -0.89 -7.13 6.56
N ALA A 112 -0.52 -8.36 6.95
CA ALA A 112 0.73 -8.65 7.66
C ALA A 112 2.02 -8.23 6.91
N ARG A 113 1.98 -8.12 5.57
CA ARG A 113 3.07 -7.53 4.76
C ARG A 113 3.04 -6.00 4.68
N TRP A 114 1.92 -5.39 5.04
CA TRP A 114 1.62 -3.98 4.80
C TRP A 114 1.82 -3.10 6.03
N MET A 115 1.62 -3.65 7.24
CA MET A 115 1.65 -2.91 8.51
C MET A 115 3.06 -2.58 9.03
N ALA A 116 3.98 -2.18 8.16
CA ALA A 116 5.31 -1.73 8.60
C ALA A 116 5.30 -0.31 9.21
N CYS A 117 4.29 0.53 8.93
CA CYS A 117 4.29 1.93 9.37
C CYS A 117 3.38 2.31 10.55
N GLN A 118 2.46 1.46 11.02
CA GLN A 118 1.69 1.77 12.24
C GLN A 118 2.48 1.61 13.54
N ALA A 119 3.61 0.89 13.53
CA ALA A 119 4.49 0.79 14.70
C ALA A 119 5.21 2.11 15.06
N ALA A 120 5.14 3.14 14.20
CA ALA A 120 5.74 4.45 14.45
C ALA A 120 4.80 5.47 15.12
N SER A 121 3.48 5.20 15.21
CA SER A 121 2.50 6.15 15.74
C SER A 121 2.16 5.99 17.23
N THR A 122 2.81 5.09 17.97
CA THR A 122 2.83 5.19 19.45
C THR A 122 3.87 6.20 19.90
N TRP A 123 3.77 7.45 19.41
CA TRP A 123 4.34 8.60 20.09
C TRP A 123 3.37 8.97 21.21
N ARG A 124 3.66 8.49 22.43
CA ARG A 124 3.19 9.20 23.63
C ARG A 124 3.88 10.56 23.63
N ALA A 125 3.25 11.56 23.05
CA ALA A 125 3.53 12.93 23.43
C ALA A 125 2.98 13.10 24.86
N SER A 126 3.86 12.96 25.85
CA SER A 126 3.63 13.56 27.15
C SER A 126 3.58 15.08 26.96
N VAL A 127 2.38 15.63 27.12
CA VAL A 127 2.15 17.01 27.56
C VAL A 127 1.31 16.95 28.82
#